data_AF-A0A0J9SHS9-F1
#
_entry.id   AF-A0A0J9SHS9-F1
#
_cell.length_a   1.000
_cell.length_b   1.000
_cell.length_c   1.000
_cell.angle_alpha   90.00
_cell.angle_beta   90.00
_cell.angle_gamma   90.00
#
_symmetry.space_group_name_H-M   'P 1'
#
loop_
_entity.id
_entity.type
_entity.pdbx_description
1 polymer ?
#
loop_
_entity_poly.entity_id
_entity_poly.type
_entity_poly.pdbx_seq_one_letter_code
_entity_poly.pdbx_strand_id
1 'polypeptide(L)'
;MIYEHLFLGNINVDDQEKLSKSGLYDLYKFCDNAIHDIKIKCNNRYFGPLGSEFVEKDDEACKFWEKAYKILENSNICNNINNIHPKKCCEYFNYWLYGMFKDRDIYDNIYKAWDSFFYKLPRKKTCYIKNKYITFNKGQFEMKKRLFDFLELYYLLKDKLSDDNNKKECCDYINDMFKLYKEMENTSNKQIYKDEIFHFRSKFHGNYSELNFLNNKCPNKCLHLVFNSYNKTLCPFENEKSGIYGEMNEKIEEGNYYDICSNFLSNNNEHCDNYMLCIMIARNLINLSKLNKNERIKKCHYFIHWLYDKVGKIYGNSMNTIQDKITVNKIFNVSYMILQKLGINDCYFDVISLDLVQNKERKYLHDYFENYKNIESKTCDNNNNCQQYCERIMKINELYKKYIEKCCTYYSKDDYSDDCKYYFKCNQNYNPYNLYKKLKCYEVIPSDNEKMEEVKITLVKDYVQQLINDYRNKLKLMINGNTSGSLCEGFICDTFYMPVLLLFGLLGILLISFIVYKVNIN
;
A
#
# COMPACT_ATOMS: atom_id res chain seq x y z
N MET A 1 -5.45 2.77 -32.13
CA MET A 1 -4.94 2.07 -30.94
C MET A 1 -4.78 2.93 -29.69
N ILE A 2 -4.16 4.13 -29.71
CA ILE A 2 -4.08 5.01 -28.50
C ILE A 2 -5.48 5.48 -28.04
N TYR A 3 -6.37 5.71 -29.00
CA TYR A 3 -7.67 6.34 -28.77
C TYR A 3 -8.76 5.38 -28.28
N GLU A 4 -8.66 4.09 -28.60
CA GLU A 4 -9.64 3.07 -28.18
C GLU A 4 -9.50 2.71 -26.69
N HIS A 5 -8.31 2.88 -26.10
CA HIS A 5 -8.06 2.53 -24.70
C HIS A 5 -8.32 3.69 -23.71
N LEU A 6 -8.22 4.94 -24.16
CA LEU A 6 -8.47 6.14 -23.33
C LEU A 6 -9.94 6.59 -23.37
N PHE A 7 -10.67 6.22 -24.43
CA PHE A 7 -12.07 6.55 -24.66
C PHE A 7 -12.82 5.24 -24.88
N LEU A 8 -13.26 4.61 -23.79
CA LEU A 8 -13.93 3.30 -23.74
C LEU A 8 -15.35 3.33 -24.36
N GLY A 9 -15.50 3.82 -25.60
CA GLY A 9 -16.76 3.97 -26.31
C GLY A 9 -16.68 5.06 -27.40
N ASN A 10 -17.72 5.15 -28.26
CA ASN A 10 -17.80 6.13 -29.35
C ASN A 10 -17.39 7.54 -28.87
N ILE A 11 -16.31 8.05 -29.43
CA ILE A 11 -15.82 9.40 -29.16
C ILE A 11 -16.89 10.38 -29.67
N ASN A 12 -17.55 11.10 -28.75
CA ASN A 12 -18.52 12.13 -29.15
C ASN A 12 -17.78 13.39 -29.66
N VAL A 13 -18.54 14.33 -30.22
CA VAL A 13 -17.98 15.56 -30.82
C VAL A 13 -17.21 16.41 -29.79
N ASP A 14 -17.71 16.50 -28.55
CA ASP A 14 -17.08 17.26 -27.46
C ASP A 14 -15.75 16.64 -27.01
N ASP A 15 -15.65 15.30 -26.99
CA ASP A 15 -14.43 14.57 -26.68
C ASP A 15 -13.37 14.76 -27.76
N GLN A 16 -13.77 14.77 -29.04
CA GLN A 16 -12.88 15.10 -30.16
C GLN A 16 -12.37 16.54 -30.07
N GLU A 17 -13.22 17.50 -29.71
CA GLU A 17 -12.84 18.90 -29.57
C GLU A 17 -11.84 19.09 -28.41
N LYS A 18 -12.04 18.44 -27.27
CA LYS A 18 -11.11 18.49 -26.13
C LYS A 18 -9.79 17.75 -26.42
N LEU A 19 -9.83 16.60 -27.09
CA LEU A 19 -8.65 15.87 -27.56
C LEU A 19 -7.80 16.70 -28.51
N SER A 20 -8.44 17.43 -29.43
CA SER A 20 -7.77 18.32 -30.39
C SER A 20 -7.04 19.51 -29.74
N LYS A 21 -7.20 19.70 -28.42
CA LYS A 21 -6.46 20.71 -27.63
C LYS A 21 -5.24 20.10 -26.91
N SER A 22 -5.02 18.80 -27.01
CA SER A 22 -3.87 18.12 -26.40
C SER A 22 -2.67 18.10 -27.35
N GLY A 23 -1.56 18.72 -26.94
CA GLY A 23 -0.33 18.67 -27.71
C GLY A 23 0.23 17.26 -27.91
N LEU A 24 -0.04 16.34 -26.98
CA LEU A 24 0.32 14.91 -27.15
C LEU A 24 -0.49 14.29 -28.29
N TYR A 25 -1.81 14.55 -28.32
CA TYR A 25 -2.72 14.06 -29.34
C TYR A 25 -2.30 14.55 -30.74
N ASP A 26 -2.06 15.85 -30.87
CA ASP A 26 -1.70 16.46 -32.15
C ASP A 26 -0.40 15.89 -32.71
N LEU A 27 0.60 15.69 -31.86
CA LEU A 27 1.85 15.08 -32.28
C LEU A 27 1.65 13.62 -32.72
N TYR A 28 0.92 12.83 -31.94
CA TYR A 28 0.72 11.41 -32.26
C TYR A 28 -0.03 11.25 -33.58
N LYS A 29 -1.08 12.04 -33.77
CA LYS A 29 -1.84 12.09 -35.02
C LYS A 29 -0.97 12.53 -36.19
N PHE A 30 -0.14 13.56 -36.01
CA PHE A 30 0.81 14.01 -37.02
C PHE A 30 1.78 12.88 -37.41
N CYS A 31 2.39 12.22 -36.42
CA CYS A 31 3.34 11.14 -36.67
C CYS A 31 2.67 9.92 -37.32
N ASP A 32 1.47 9.54 -36.89
CA ASP A 32 0.73 8.41 -37.47
C ASP A 32 0.28 8.69 -38.92
N ASN A 33 -0.22 9.89 -39.20
CA ASN A 33 -0.58 10.30 -40.56
C ASN A 33 0.65 10.36 -41.48
N ALA A 34 1.75 10.91 -40.97
CA ALA A 34 3.02 10.94 -41.70
C ALA A 34 3.54 9.52 -42.01
N ILE A 35 3.14 8.49 -41.26
CA ILE A 35 3.46 7.10 -41.59
C ILE A 35 2.59 6.56 -42.73
N HIS A 36 1.29 6.88 -42.76
CA HIS A 36 0.34 6.28 -43.71
C HIS A 36 0.56 6.74 -45.16
N ASP A 37 1.02 7.99 -45.36
CA ASP A 37 1.18 8.56 -46.70
C ASP A 37 2.42 8.07 -47.46
N ILE A 38 3.32 7.32 -46.81
CA ILE A 38 4.61 6.94 -47.42
C ILE A 38 4.60 5.45 -47.83
N LYS A 39 4.45 5.19 -49.13
CA LYS A 39 4.81 3.89 -49.74
C LYS A 39 6.33 3.74 -49.73
N ILE A 40 6.88 3.10 -48.70
CA ILE A 40 8.34 2.98 -48.50
C ILE A 40 8.86 1.58 -48.84
N LYS A 41 9.89 1.54 -49.70
CA LYS A 41 10.86 0.44 -49.79
C LYS A 41 12.07 0.82 -48.94
N CYS A 42 12.58 -0.12 -48.14
CA CYS A 42 13.78 0.08 -47.30
C CYS A 42 14.92 0.70 -48.10
N ASN A 43 15.42 1.88 -47.67
CA ASN A 43 16.55 2.56 -48.31
C ASN A 43 17.73 2.75 -47.34
N ASN A 44 18.82 2.04 -47.65
CA ASN A 44 20.05 1.97 -46.84
C ASN A 44 20.74 3.34 -46.65
N ARG A 45 20.44 4.32 -47.51
CA ARG A 45 21.02 5.67 -47.45
C ARG A 45 20.73 6.38 -46.12
N TYR A 46 19.59 6.07 -45.49
CA TYR A 46 19.15 6.67 -44.22
C TYR A 46 19.88 6.16 -42.97
N PHE A 47 20.76 5.15 -43.13
CA PHE A 47 21.54 4.53 -42.05
C PHE A 47 23.01 4.96 -42.05
N GLY A 48 23.44 5.72 -43.06
CA GLY A 48 24.83 6.14 -43.20
C GLY A 48 25.79 4.94 -43.38
N PRO A 49 26.98 4.93 -42.75
CA PRO A 49 27.97 3.86 -42.92
C PRO A 49 27.48 2.47 -42.50
N LEU A 50 26.42 2.39 -41.67
CA LEU A 50 25.85 1.14 -41.15
C LEU A 50 24.80 0.52 -42.09
N GLY A 51 24.50 1.16 -43.23
CA GLY A 51 23.38 0.77 -44.09
C GLY A 51 23.51 -0.60 -44.77
N SER A 52 24.71 -1.14 -44.97
CA SER A 52 24.89 -2.50 -45.50
C SER A 52 24.63 -3.58 -44.44
N GLU A 53 25.02 -3.33 -43.19
CA GLU A 53 24.88 -4.27 -42.06
C GLU A 53 23.42 -4.41 -41.58
N PHE A 54 22.62 -3.37 -41.79
CA PHE A 54 21.24 -3.26 -41.34
C PHE A 54 20.24 -3.96 -42.27
N VAL A 55 20.49 -3.86 -43.58
CA VAL A 55 19.57 -4.34 -44.63
C VAL A 55 19.65 -5.84 -44.84
N GLU A 56 20.72 -6.48 -44.36
CA GLU A 56 20.83 -7.93 -44.33
C GLU A 56 20.09 -8.59 -43.15
N LYS A 57 19.57 -7.81 -42.17
CA LYS A 57 19.03 -8.36 -40.91
C LYS A 57 17.54 -8.13 -40.64
N ASP A 58 16.94 -6.99 -41.02
CA ASP A 58 15.52 -6.71 -40.69
C ASP A 58 14.85 -5.61 -41.56
N ASP A 59 13.96 -6.02 -42.48
CA ASP A 59 13.20 -5.12 -43.36
C ASP A 59 12.14 -4.28 -42.61
N GLU A 60 11.60 -4.76 -41.48
CA GLU A 60 10.62 -4.01 -40.66
C GLU A 60 11.31 -2.88 -39.89
N ALA A 61 12.45 -3.17 -39.25
CA ALA A 61 13.27 -2.15 -38.59
C ALA A 61 13.75 -1.07 -39.58
N CYS A 62 14.12 -1.49 -40.79
CA CYS A 62 14.56 -0.56 -41.82
C CYS A 62 13.45 0.40 -42.27
N LYS A 63 12.28 -0.16 -42.62
CA LYS A 63 11.09 0.62 -42.99
C LYS A 63 10.64 1.55 -41.86
N PHE A 64 10.77 1.11 -40.62
CA PHE A 64 10.46 1.92 -39.46
C PHE A 64 11.43 3.09 -39.30
N TRP A 65 12.73 2.84 -39.34
CA TRP A 65 13.72 3.90 -39.18
C TRP A 65 13.60 4.95 -40.27
N GLU A 66 13.34 4.55 -41.51
CA GLU A 66 13.11 5.49 -42.60
C GLU A 66 11.92 6.42 -42.33
N LYS A 67 10.84 5.92 -41.71
CA LYS A 67 9.69 6.74 -41.31
C LYS A 67 10.07 7.74 -40.22
N ALA A 68 10.71 7.26 -39.15
CA ALA A 68 11.16 8.11 -38.06
C ALA A 68 12.16 9.17 -38.55
N TYR A 69 13.07 8.77 -39.43
CA TYR A 69 14.06 9.63 -40.07
C TYR A 69 13.38 10.74 -40.87
N LYS A 70 12.42 10.43 -41.75
CA LYS A 70 11.69 11.44 -42.55
C LYS A 70 10.93 12.43 -41.67
N ILE A 71 10.35 11.94 -40.57
CA ILE A 71 9.68 12.78 -39.57
C ILE A 71 10.71 13.74 -38.94
N LEU A 72 11.90 13.26 -38.58
CA LEU A 72 12.98 14.06 -37.96
C LEU A 72 13.72 15.00 -38.94
N GLU A 73 13.95 14.57 -40.18
CA GLU A 73 14.67 15.29 -41.24
C GLU A 73 13.88 16.51 -41.72
N ASN A 74 12.55 16.44 -41.73
CA ASN A 74 11.67 17.58 -42.04
C ASN A 74 11.79 18.78 -41.06
N SER A 75 12.78 18.75 -40.14
CA SER A 75 13.32 19.88 -39.37
C SER A 75 12.29 20.92 -38.98
N ASN A 76 11.32 20.50 -38.15
CA ASN A 76 10.54 21.31 -37.19
C ASN A 76 9.28 20.57 -36.71
N ILE A 77 9.32 19.26 -36.43
CA ILE A 77 8.17 18.56 -35.79
C ILE A 77 7.59 19.41 -34.65
N CYS A 78 8.49 19.95 -33.83
CA CYS A 78 8.15 20.76 -32.67
C CYS A 78 7.93 22.25 -32.94
N ASN A 79 8.21 22.78 -34.14
CA ASN A 79 7.83 24.16 -34.49
C ASN A 79 6.60 24.21 -35.40
N ASN A 80 6.20 23.09 -36.03
CA ASN A 80 5.03 23.01 -36.90
C ASN A 80 3.74 22.68 -36.12
N ILE A 81 3.86 22.12 -34.91
CA ILE A 81 2.73 21.90 -34.00
C ILE A 81 2.64 23.10 -33.07
N ASN A 82 1.76 24.03 -33.39
CA ASN A 82 1.56 25.27 -32.62
C ASN A 82 1.33 24.95 -31.14
N ASN A 83 1.97 25.71 -30.25
CA ASN A 83 1.77 25.71 -28.79
C ASN A 83 2.45 24.63 -27.93
N ILE A 84 3.35 23.78 -28.47
CA ILE A 84 4.12 22.83 -27.64
C ILE A 84 5.57 23.29 -27.44
N HIS A 85 6.01 23.37 -26.19
CA HIS A 85 7.41 23.68 -25.89
C HIS A 85 8.34 22.60 -26.50
N PRO A 86 9.45 22.97 -27.19
CA PRO A 86 10.28 22.01 -27.94
C PRO A 86 10.76 20.80 -27.13
N LYS A 87 11.13 20.99 -25.86
CA LYS A 87 11.51 19.87 -24.97
C LYS A 87 10.36 18.89 -24.75
N LYS A 88 9.12 19.39 -24.59
CA LYS A 88 7.94 18.58 -24.32
C LYS A 88 7.47 17.82 -25.55
N CYS A 89 7.47 18.49 -26.71
CA CYS A 89 7.26 17.84 -28.00
C CYS A 89 8.25 16.68 -28.19
N CYS A 90 9.50 16.89 -27.78
CA CYS A 90 10.49 15.84 -27.85
C CYS A 90 10.25 14.66 -26.92
N GLU A 91 9.76 14.90 -25.72
CA GLU A 91 9.32 13.82 -24.85
C GLU A 91 8.16 13.05 -25.48
N TYR A 92 7.16 13.74 -26.02
CA TYR A 92 6.04 13.10 -26.71
C TYR A 92 6.52 12.21 -27.85
N PHE A 93 7.42 12.71 -28.70
CA PHE A 93 7.99 11.92 -29.80
C PHE A 93 8.69 10.65 -29.30
N ASN A 94 9.44 10.75 -28.20
CA ASN A 94 10.08 9.59 -27.58
C ASN A 94 9.06 8.52 -27.14
N TYR A 95 7.98 8.90 -26.47
CA TYR A 95 6.94 7.96 -26.04
C TYR A 95 6.06 7.47 -27.19
N TRP A 96 5.97 8.22 -28.29
CA TRP A 96 5.39 7.72 -29.54
C TRP A 96 6.25 6.59 -30.12
N LEU A 97 7.57 6.79 -30.21
CA LEU A 97 8.51 5.74 -30.64
C LEU A 97 8.41 4.48 -29.77
N TYR A 98 8.24 4.63 -28.45
CA TYR A 98 8.06 3.50 -27.53
C TYR A 98 6.85 2.64 -27.92
N GLY A 99 5.77 3.22 -28.45
CA GLY A 99 4.60 2.48 -28.90
C GLY A 99 4.81 1.68 -30.18
N MET A 100 5.94 1.89 -30.87
CA MET A 100 6.23 1.28 -32.16
C MET A 100 7.21 0.09 -32.05
N PHE A 101 7.97 -0.03 -30.96
CA PHE A 101 8.93 -1.12 -30.77
C PHE A 101 8.20 -2.44 -30.47
N LYS A 102 8.13 -3.34 -31.46
CA LYS A 102 7.50 -4.66 -31.34
C LYS A 102 8.45 -5.78 -30.89
N ASP A 103 9.74 -5.66 -31.20
CA ASP A 103 10.80 -6.63 -30.88
C ASP A 103 12.10 -5.90 -30.46
N ARG A 104 12.95 -6.58 -29.67
CA ARG A 104 14.27 -6.12 -29.21
C ARG A 104 15.23 -5.89 -30.39
N ASP A 105 15.23 -6.76 -31.38
CA ASP A 105 16.16 -6.64 -32.52
C ASP A 105 15.89 -5.38 -33.34
N ILE A 106 14.62 -5.02 -33.48
CA ILE A 106 14.17 -3.77 -34.10
C ILE A 106 14.70 -2.56 -33.31
N TYR A 107 14.61 -2.60 -31.97
CA TYR A 107 15.04 -1.52 -31.08
C TYR A 107 16.54 -1.21 -31.15
N ASP A 108 17.40 -2.23 -30.97
CA ASP A 108 18.86 -2.04 -30.94
C ASP A 108 19.39 -1.51 -32.27
N ASN A 109 18.79 -1.99 -33.36
CA ASN A 109 19.07 -1.52 -34.70
C ASN A 109 18.67 -0.04 -34.83
N ILE A 110 17.46 0.35 -34.48
CA ILE A 110 16.98 1.74 -34.63
C ILE A 110 17.88 2.75 -33.88
N TYR A 111 18.39 2.40 -32.70
CA TYR A 111 19.31 3.27 -31.97
C TYR A 111 20.66 3.48 -32.66
N LYS A 112 21.23 2.42 -33.24
CA LYS A 112 22.46 2.52 -34.04
C LYS A 112 22.24 3.43 -35.25
N ALA A 113 21.08 3.31 -35.89
CA ALA A 113 20.70 4.15 -37.03
C ALA A 113 20.53 5.62 -36.61
N TRP A 114 19.90 5.85 -35.45
CA TRP A 114 19.75 7.18 -34.84
C TRP A 114 21.07 7.86 -34.56
N ASP A 115 22.03 7.15 -33.96
CA ASP A 115 23.37 7.68 -33.68
C ASP A 115 24.11 8.14 -34.93
N SER A 116 24.06 7.29 -35.96
CA SER A 116 24.65 7.56 -37.27
C SER A 116 24.06 8.82 -37.89
N PHE A 117 22.74 9.04 -37.73
CA PHE A 117 22.08 10.26 -38.19
C PHE A 117 22.52 11.51 -37.43
N PHE A 118 22.56 11.45 -36.09
CA PHE A 118 22.93 12.61 -35.27
C PHE A 118 24.39 13.01 -35.42
N TYR A 119 25.29 12.06 -35.67
CA TYR A 119 26.69 12.35 -35.98
C TYR A 119 26.84 13.23 -37.24
N LYS A 120 25.89 13.16 -38.18
CA LYS A 120 25.92 13.90 -39.46
C LYS A 120 25.23 15.27 -39.45
N LEU A 121 24.46 15.62 -38.40
CA LEU A 121 23.69 16.87 -38.34
C LEU A 121 24.48 18.01 -37.66
N PRO A 122 24.88 19.09 -38.37
CA PRO A 122 25.83 20.08 -37.84
C PRO A 122 25.27 21.14 -36.87
N ARG A 123 23.98 21.11 -36.48
CA ARG A 123 23.39 22.17 -35.62
C ARG A 123 22.49 21.63 -34.52
N LYS A 124 22.91 21.89 -33.28
CA LYS A 124 22.29 21.52 -31.99
C LYS A 124 20.92 22.20 -31.77
N LYS A 125 19.81 21.65 -32.29
CA LYS A 125 18.42 21.86 -31.81
C LYS A 125 17.49 20.70 -32.18
N THR A 126 17.97 19.46 -32.12
CA THR A 126 17.17 18.27 -32.48
C THR A 126 16.80 17.45 -31.27
N CYS A 127 15.69 16.73 -31.43
CA CYS A 127 15.14 15.83 -30.43
C CYS A 127 16.11 14.71 -30.09
N TYR A 128 16.50 14.51 -28.84
CA TYR A 128 17.33 13.36 -28.48
C TYR A 128 16.44 12.19 -28.05
N ILE A 129 16.74 10.96 -28.51
CA ILE A 129 16.11 9.80 -27.88
C ILE A 129 16.63 9.66 -26.43
N LYS A 130 15.73 9.52 -25.47
CA LYS A 130 16.03 9.17 -24.09
C LYS A 130 16.31 7.67 -23.93
N ASN A 131 17.25 7.34 -23.02
CA ASN A 131 17.56 5.97 -22.56
C ASN A 131 18.25 5.05 -23.57
N LYS A 132 19.09 5.65 -24.42
CA LYS A 132 19.88 5.00 -25.47
C LYS A 132 20.72 3.79 -25.09
N TYR A 133 21.20 3.72 -23.85
CA TYR A 133 22.09 2.65 -23.39
C TYR A 133 21.37 1.66 -22.47
N ILE A 134 20.05 1.75 -22.36
CA ILE A 134 19.24 0.87 -21.52
C ILE A 134 18.50 -0.10 -22.45
N THR A 135 18.77 -1.39 -22.28
CA THR A 135 18.07 -2.46 -23.00
C THR A 135 16.69 -2.63 -22.37
N PHE A 136 15.64 -2.38 -23.14
CA PHE A 136 14.27 -2.65 -22.71
C PHE A 136 13.65 -3.80 -23.50
N ASN A 137 12.73 -4.54 -22.88
CA ASN A 137 11.85 -5.47 -23.58
C ASN A 137 10.55 -4.78 -24.03
N LYS A 138 9.79 -5.44 -24.90
CA LYS A 138 8.51 -4.92 -25.44
C LYS A 138 7.55 -4.46 -24.34
N GLY A 139 7.34 -5.28 -23.31
CA GLY A 139 6.44 -4.98 -22.19
C GLY A 139 6.84 -3.71 -21.45
N GLN A 140 8.14 -3.47 -21.27
CA GLN A 140 8.66 -2.26 -20.63
C GLN A 140 8.34 -0.99 -21.44
N PHE A 141 8.43 -1.02 -22.77
CA PHE A 141 8.01 0.13 -23.60
C PHE A 141 6.51 0.41 -23.50
N GLU A 142 5.69 -0.63 -23.58
CA GLU A 142 4.24 -0.51 -23.45
C GLU A 142 3.87 0.08 -22.08
N MET A 143 4.46 -0.42 -21.00
CA MET A 143 4.22 0.10 -19.65
C MET A 143 4.62 1.58 -19.54
N LYS A 144 5.83 1.95 -20.00
CA LYS A 144 6.33 3.33 -19.99
C LYS A 144 5.39 4.28 -20.74
N LYS A 145 5.03 3.91 -21.97
CA LYS A 145 4.09 4.67 -22.79
C LYS A 145 2.74 4.83 -22.13
N ARG A 146 2.14 3.73 -21.65
CA ARG A 146 0.81 3.76 -21.04
C ARG A 146 0.74 4.71 -19.85
N LEU A 147 1.71 4.64 -18.94
CA LEU A 147 1.71 5.51 -17.76
C LEU A 147 1.95 6.98 -18.14
N PHE A 148 2.85 7.24 -19.09
CA PHE A 148 3.11 8.58 -19.58
C PHE A 148 1.88 9.21 -20.24
N ASP A 149 1.25 8.50 -21.19
CA ASP A 149 0.05 8.97 -21.90
C ASP A 149 -1.09 9.27 -20.92
N PHE A 150 -1.28 8.42 -19.90
CA PHE A 150 -2.22 8.67 -18.81
C PHE A 150 -1.93 9.98 -18.08
N LEU A 151 -0.68 10.24 -17.70
CA LEU A 151 -0.31 11.43 -16.93
C LEU A 151 -0.54 12.73 -17.71
N GLU A 152 -0.25 12.72 -19.00
CA GLU A 152 -0.46 13.85 -19.90
C GLU A 152 -1.96 14.12 -20.14
N LEU A 153 -2.76 13.06 -20.29
CA LEU A 153 -4.18 13.16 -20.63
C LEU A 153 -5.10 13.11 -19.39
N TYR A 154 -4.54 13.05 -18.19
CA TYR A 154 -5.29 12.94 -16.93
C TYR A 154 -6.34 14.04 -16.74
N TYR A 155 -6.08 15.26 -17.23
CA TYR A 155 -7.03 16.37 -17.09
C TYR A 155 -8.35 16.10 -17.84
N LEU A 156 -8.30 15.43 -18.99
CA LEU A 156 -9.49 15.04 -19.75
C LEU A 156 -10.31 14.00 -18.98
N LEU A 157 -9.63 13.04 -18.35
CA LEU A 157 -10.27 12.03 -17.50
C LEU A 157 -10.90 12.68 -16.27
N LYS A 158 -10.22 13.67 -15.67
CA LYS A 158 -10.72 14.44 -14.53
C LYS A 158 -12.02 15.18 -14.88
N ASP A 159 -12.08 15.81 -16.04
CA ASP A 159 -13.29 16.48 -16.52
C ASP A 159 -14.44 15.48 -16.68
N LYS A 160 -14.17 14.33 -17.29
CA LYS A 160 -15.16 13.24 -17.47
C LYS A 160 -15.66 12.63 -16.17
N LEU A 161 -14.85 12.61 -15.10
CA LEU A 161 -15.30 12.18 -13.78
C LEU A 161 -16.36 13.12 -13.16
N SER A 162 -16.58 14.28 -13.76
CA SER A 162 -17.64 15.21 -13.37
C SER A 162 -18.99 14.89 -14.03
N ASP A 163 -19.01 14.12 -15.13
CA ASP A 163 -20.22 13.63 -15.82
C ASP A 163 -20.56 12.19 -15.43
N ASP A 164 -21.82 11.89 -15.13
CA ASP A 164 -22.22 10.58 -14.58
C ASP A 164 -22.23 9.43 -15.60
N ASN A 165 -22.36 9.72 -16.91
CA ASN A 165 -22.62 8.69 -17.94
C ASN A 165 -21.45 7.72 -18.23
N ASN A 166 -20.19 8.05 -17.86
CA ASN A 166 -19.01 7.19 -18.10
C ASN A 166 -18.10 7.00 -16.87
N LYS A 167 -18.61 7.38 -15.69
CA LYS A 167 -17.82 7.46 -14.45
C LYS A 167 -17.16 6.14 -14.05
N LYS A 168 -17.86 5.02 -14.21
CA LYS A 168 -17.36 3.70 -13.80
C LYS A 168 -16.13 3.29 -14.61
N GLU A 169 -16.21 3.36 -15.93
CA GLU A 169 -15.13 3.01 -16.85
C GLU A 169 -13.91 3.92 -16.68
N CYS A 170 -14.12 5.24 -16.51
CA CYS A 170 -13.04 6.16 -16.19
C CYS A 170 -12.36 5.80 -14.86
N CYS A 171 -13.13 5.47 -13.82
CA CYS A 171 -12.58 5.04 -12.54
C CYS A 171 -11.81 3.72 -12.62
N ASP A 172 -12.27 2.77 -13.44
CA ASP A 172 -11.58 1.50 -13.68
C ASP A 172 -10.23 1.75 -14.38
N TYR A 173 -10.21 2.58 -15.42
CA TYR A 173 -8.99 2.96 -16.13
C TYR A 173 -7.98 3.69 -15.23
N ILE A 174 -8.43 4.69 -14.45
CA ILE A 174 -7.56 5.42 -13.51
C ILE A 174 -6.95 4.46 -12.49
N ASN A 175 -7.75 3.53 -11.96
CA ASN A 175 -7.29 2.52 -11.03
C ASN A 175 -6.20 1.62 -11.64
N ASP A 176 -6.36 1.21 -12.90
CA ASP A 176 -5.36 0.40 -13.59
C ASP A 176 -4.05 1.17 -13.80
N MET A 177 -4.12 2.48 -14.07
CA MET A 177 -2.92 3.32 -14.18
C MET A 177 -2.20 3.50 -12.83
N PHE A 178 -2.94 3.63 -11.73
CA PHE A 178 -2.36 3.66 -10.39
C PHE A 178 -1.73 2.30 -10.01
N LYS A 179 -2.31 1.18 -10.46
CA LYS A 179 -1.73 -0.16 -10.27
C LYS A 179 -0.44 -0.31 -11.08
N LEU A 180 -0.44 0.18 -12.32
CA LEU A 180 0.73 0.20 -13.19
C LEU A 180 1.88 1.00 -12.57
N TYR A 181 1.61 2.18 -12.00
CA TYR A 181 2.60 2.92 -11.22
C TYR A 181 3.16 2.07 -10.06
N LYS A 182 2.29 1.39 -9.31
CA LYS A 182 2.72 0.54 -8.19
C LYS A 182 3.62 -0.61 -8.64
N GLU A 183 3.30 -1.23 -9.76
CA GLU A 183 4.12 -2.28 -10.36
C GLU A 183 5.50 -1.76 -10.74
N MET A 184 5.57 -0.59 -11.39
CA MET A 184 6.83 0.07 -11.73
C MET A 184 7.66 0.47 -10.50
N GLU A 185 7.00 0.92 -9.42
CA GLU A 185 7.67 1.31 -8.17
C GLU A 185 8.24 0.09 -7.42
N ASN A 186 7.53 -1.04 -7.46
CA ASN A 186 7.86 -2.25 -6.71
C ASN A 186 8.81 -3.21 -7.45
N THR A 187 9.11 -2.96 -8.73
CA THR A 187 10.04 -3.80 -9.49
C THR A 187 11.48 -3.63 -9.01
N SER A 188 12.28 -4.71 -9.06
CA SER A 188 13.71 -4.68 -8.74
C SER A 188 14.49 -3.69 -9.61
N ASN A 189 14.02 -3.45 -10.85
CA ASN A 189 14.65 -2.56 -11.83
C ASN A 189 13.95 -1.21 -11.96
N LYS A 190 13.52 -0.59 -10.85
CA LYS A 190 12.81 0.71 -10.83
C LYS A 190 13.48 1.84 -11.63
N GLN A 191 14.80 1.76 -11.83
CA GLN A 191 15.58 2.73 -12.60
C GLN A 191 15.12 2.83 -14.07
N ILE A 192 14.58 1.74 -14.64
CA ILE A 192 13.99 1.71 -15.99
C ILE A 192 12.79 2.67 -16.11
N TYR A 193 12.03 2.82 -15.04
CA TYR A 193 10.80 3.62 -14.98
C TYR A 193 10.99 4.95 -14.26
N LYS A 194 12.24 5.42 -14.10
CA LYS A 194 12.56 6.60 -13.28
C LYS A 194 11.79 7.84 -13.72
N ASP A 195 11.71 8.09 -15.03
CA ASP A 195 11.04 9.26 -15.58
C ASP A 195 9.52 9.21 -15.34
N GLU A 196 8.90 8.04 -15.54
CA GLU A 196 7.46 7.84 -15.35
C GLU A 196 7.07 7.89 -13.87
N ILE A 197 7.85 7.24 -12.99
CA ILE A 197 7.66 7.30 -11.53
C ILE A 197 7.78 8.75 -11.05
N PHE A 198 8.79 9.48 -11.53
CA PHE A 198 8.97 10.89 -11.16
C PHE A 198 7.79 11.75 -11.63
N HIS A 199 7.33 11.56 -12.87
CA HIS A 199 6.19 12.29 -13.42
C HIS A 199 4.87 11.97 -12.70
N PHE A 200 4.65 10.72 -12.33
CA PHE A 200 3.50 10.33 -11.52
C PHE A 200 3.54 11.00 -10.14
N ARG A 201 4.71 10.96 -9.48
CA ARG A 201 4.91 11.59 -8.17
C ARG A 201 4.74 13.11 -8.24
N SER A 202 5.25 13.79 -9.26
CA SER A 202 5.11 15.25 -9.37
C SER A 202 3.63 15.69 -9.45
N LYS A 203 2.76 14.84 -9.98
CA LYS A 203 1.32 15.12 -10.12
C LYS A 203 0.50 14.77 -8.88
N PHE A 204 0.79 13.63 -8.24
CA PHE A 204 -0.05 13.08 -7.17
C PHE A 204 0.60 13.04 -5.77
N HIS A 205 1.93 13.01 -5.67
CA HIS A 205 2.62 12.90 -4.39
C HIS A 205 2.58 14.22 -3.63
N GLY A 206 2.12 14.19 -2.38
CA GLY A 206 1.87 15.40 -1.59
C GLY A 206 0.67 16.24 -2.05
N ASN A 207 0.03 15.88 -3.17
CA ASN A 207 -1.17 16.53 -3.67
C ASN A 207 -2.43 15.85 -3.12
N TYR A 208 -2.66 16.04 -1.82
CA TYR A 208 -3.78 15.41 -1.11
C TYR A 208 -5.15 15.83 -1.64
N SER A 209 -5.30 17.07 -2.13
CA SER A 209 -6.54 17.56 -2.73
C SER A 209 -6.93 16.74 -3.97
N GLU A 210 -5.97 16.51 -4.87
CA GLU A 210 -6.21 15.74 -6.09
C GLU A 210 -6.51 14.26 -5.78
N LEU A 211 -5.77 13.65 -4.86
CA LEU A 211 -6.04 12.29 -4.41
C LEU A 211 -7.41 12.19 -3.73
N ASN A 212 -7.80 13.16 -2.89
CA ASN A 212 -9.11 13.17 -2.25
C ASN A 212 -10.24 13.33 -3.28
N PHE A 213 -10.08 14.22 -4.26
CA PHE A 213 -11.01 14.34 -5.38
C PHE A 213 -11.21 12.98 -6.08
N LEU A 214 -10.11 12.31 -6.43
CA LEU A 214 -10.16 11.01 -7.08
C LEU A 214 -10.81 9.93 -6.20
N ASN A 215 -10.51 9.87 -4.91
CA ASN A 215 -11.15 8.88 -4.02
C ASN A 215 -12.63 9.16 -3.81
N ASN A 216 -13.05 10.43 -3.80
CA ASN A 216 -14.45 10.82 -3.70
C ASN A 216 -15.23 10.47 -4.97
N LYS A 217 -14.64 10.73 -6.14
CA LYS A 217 -15.26 10.43 -7.44
C LYS A 217 -15.21 8.94 -7.80
N CYS A 218 -14.12 8.27 -7.44
CA CYS A 218 -13.86 6.85 -7.66
C CYS A 218 -13.74 6.08 -6.34
N PRO A 219 -14.86 5.91 -5.60
CA PRO A 219 -14.83 5.22 -4.32
C PRO A 219 -14.45 3.74 -4.49
N ASN A 220 -13.73 3.17 -3.52
CA ASN A 220 -13.17 1.80 -3.47
C ASN A 220 -11.95 1.48 -4.34
N LYS A 221 -11.35 2.46 -5.00
CA LYS A 221 -10.14 2.20 -5.78
C LYS A 221 -8.85 2.34 -4.95
N CYS A 222 -8.98 2.77 -3.69
CA CYS A 222 -7.88 2.96 -2.74
C CYS A 222 -6.72 3.80 -3.29
N LEU A 223 -7.02 4.77 -4.17
CA LEU A 223 -6.04 5.56 -4.90
C LEU A 223 -5.15 6.37 -3.95
N HIS A 224 -5.67 6.78 -2.78
CA HIS A 224 -4.88 7.46 -1.74
C HIS A 224 -3.73 6.60 -1.18
N LEU A 225 -3.79 5.27 -1.31
CA LEU A 225 -2.77 4.35 -0.78
C LEU A 225 -1.61 4.11 -1.75
N VAL A 226 -1.62 4.73 -2.93
CA VAL A 226 -0.64 4.49 -4.00
C VAL A 226 0.82 4.73 -3.59
N PHE A 227 1.07 5.62 -2.62
CA PHE A 227 2.44 5.90 -2.14
C PHE A 227 2.80 5.14 -0.87
N ASN A 228 1.95 4.22 -0.39
CA ASN A 228 2.27 3.41 0.77
C ASN A 228 3.33 2.36 0.41
N SER A 229 4.51 2.44 1.02
CA SER A 229 5.67 1.56 0.74
C SER A 229 5.48 0.11 1.22
N TYR A 230 4.54 -0.14 2.13
CA TYR A 230 4.29 -1.47 2.68
C TYR A 230 3.31 -2.30 1.84
N ASN A 231 2.55 -1.64 0.95
CA ASN A 231 1.52 -2.28 0.15
C ASN A 231 2.03 -2.62 -1.26
N LYS A 232 2.07 -3.91 -1.60
CA LYS A 232 2.35 -4.35 -2.99
C LYS A 232 1.24 -3.98 -3.98
N THR A 233 -0.01 -3.80 -3.51
CA THR A 233 -1.20 -3.45 -4.31
C THR A 233 -1.86 -2.17 -3.80
N LEU A 234 -2.69 -1.50 -4.62
CA LEU A 234 -3.41 -0.27 -4.23
C LEU A 234 -4.42 -0.51 -3.11
N CYS A 235 -5.29 -1.50 -3.30
CA CYS A 235 -6.24 -1.96 -2.30
C CYS A 235 -5.68 -3.23 -1.68
N PRO A 236 -5.10 -3.16 -0.47
CA PRO A 236 -4.71 -4.37 0.23
C PRO A 236 -5.94 -5.18 0.71
N PHE A 237 -7.15 -4.58 0.79
CA PHE A 237 -8.45 -5.26 1.03
C PHE A 237 -9.53 -4.74 0.07
N GLU A 238 -10.10 -5.60 -0.77
CA GLU A 238 -11.32 -5.30 -1.52
C GLU A 238 -12.61 -5.48 -0.70
N ASN A 239 -12.52 -5.73 0.61
CA ASN A 239 -13.70 -6.05 1.44
C ASN A 239 -14.15 -4.92 2.38
N GLU A 240 -13.93 -3.64 2.04
CA GLU A 240 -14.39 -2.52 2.90
C GLU A 240 -15.68 -1.84 2.46
N LYS A 241 -16.28 -2.16 1.29
CA LYS A 241 -17.58 -1.57 0.91
C LYS A 241 -18.81 -2.38 1.32
N SER A 242 -18.66 -3.64 1.75
CA SER A 242 -19.74 -4.42 2.37
C SER A 242 -19.29 -4.91 3.74
N GLY A 243 -19.75 -4.26 4.81
CA GLY A 243 -19.42 -4.64 6.17
C GLY A 243 -19.48 -3.47 7.14
N ILE A 244 -19.19 -3.77 8.40
CA ILE A 244 -19.35 -2.87 9.54
C ILE A 244 -18.58 -1.54 9.37
N TYR A 245 -17.41 -1.56 8.72
CA TYR A 245 -16.65 -0.33 8.42
C TYR A 245 -17.35 0.60 7.42
N GLY A 246 -18.13 0.06 6.50
CA GLY A 246 -18.93 0.83 5.55
C GLY A 246 -20.04 1.61 6.25
N GLU A 247 -20.78 0.94 7.15
CA GLU A 247 -21.80 1.55 8.02
C GLU A 247 -21.23 2.76 8.78
N MET A 248 -20.01 2.60 9.32
CA MET A 248 -19.32 3.65 10.07
C MET A 248 -18.88 4.85 9.22
N ASN A 249 -18.91 4.74 7.89
CA ASN A 249 -18.57 5.79 6.93
C ASN A 249 -19.78 6.41 6.23
N GLU A 250 -21.01 5.99 6.55
CA GLU A 250 -22.23 6.52 5.93
C GLU A 250 -22.35 8.04 6.11
N LYS A 251 -23.21 8.69 5.32
CA LYS A 251 -23.43 10.14 5.41
C LYS A 251 -24.08 10.50 6.76
N ILE A 252 -23.86 11.72 7.20
CA ILE A 252 -24.44 12.26 8.42
C ILE A 252 -25.83 12.79 8.04
N GLU A 253 -26.89 12.17 8.56
CA GLU A 253 -28.20 12.82 8.62
C GLU A 253 -28.17 13.85 9.75
N GLU A 254 -28.72 15.05 9.52
CA GLU A 254 -28.67 16.17 10.45
C GLU A 254 -29.18 15.76 11.85
N GLY A 255 -28.25 15.64 12.78
CA GLY A 255 -28.51 15.44 14.21
C GLY A 255 -27.83 16.55 15.00
N ASN A 256 -28.38 16.89 16.17
CA ASN A 256 -27.83 17.92 17.05
C ASN A 256 -26.58 17.40 17.80
N TYR A 257 -25.50 17.14 17.05
CA TYR A 257 -24.19 16.76 17.57
C TYR A 257 -23.32 17.97 17.95
N TYR A 258 -23.87 19.17 17.72
CA TYR A 258 -23.19 20.45 17.96
C TYR A 258 -22.74 20.57 19.40
N ASP A 259 -23.59 20.25 20.38
CA ASP A 259 -23.24 20.34 21.81
C ASP A 259 -22.06 19.44 22.20
N ILE A 260 -21.88 18.31 21.51
CA ILE A 260 -20.81 17.34 21.78
C ILE A 260 -19.50 17.78 21.12
N CYS A 261 -19.58 18.31 19.90
CA CYS A 261 -18.41 18.60 19.05
C CYS A 261 -18.03 20.08 18.98
N SER A 262 -18.77 20.97 19.63
CA SER A 262 -18.57 22.43 19.64
C SER A 262 -17.17 22.85 20.10
N ASN A 263 -16.56 22.10 21.01
CA ASN A 263 -15.18 22.35 21.48
C ASN A 263 -14.10 22.22 20.38
N PHE A 264 -14.42 21.61 19.24
CA PHE A 264 -13.54 21.59 18.06
C PHE A 264 -13.72 22.80 17.14
N LEU A 265 -14.70 23.68 17.39
CA LEU A 265 -14.96 24.89 16.59
C LEU A 265 -14.22 26.14 17.12
N SER A 266 -13.74 26.12 18.37
CA SER A 266 -13.23 27.29 19.08
C SER A 266 -11.78 27.70 18.77
N ASN A 267 -11.05 26.93 17.94
CA ASN A 267 -9.70 27.28 17.51
C ASN A 267 -9.72 27.67 16.03
N ASN A 268 -9.56 28.96 15.74
CA ASN A 268 -9.72 29.60 14.41
C ASN A 268 -8.79 29.10 13.28
N ASN A 269 -8.10 27.97 13.43
CA ASN A 269 -7.33 27.27 12.39
C ASN A 269 -7.39 25.73 12.51
N GLU A 270 -8.20 25.14 13.40
CA GLU A 270 -8.35 23.68 13.50
C GLU A 270 -9.36 23.19 12.43
N HIS A 271 -8.86 22.34 11.54
CA HIS A 271 -9.49 21.83 10.33
C HIS A 271 -10.94 21.34 10.51
N CYS A 272 -11.84 21.72 9.58
CA CYS A 272 -13.20 21.17 9.45
C CYS A 272 -13.24 19.64 9.56
N ASP A 273 -12.16 18.96 9.16
CA ASP A 273 -11.98 17.50 9.26
C ASP A 273 -12.10 16.98 10.71
N ASN A 274 -11.63 17.72 11.70
CA ASN A 274 -11.67 17.33 13.12
C ASN A 274 -13.10 17.36 13.65
N TYR A 275 -13.83 18.44 13.30
CA TYR A 275 -15.24 18.59 13.64
C TYR A 275 -16.09 17.51 12.96
N MET A 276 -15.85 17.27 11.66
CA MET A 276 -16.53 16.20 10.92
C MET A 276 -16.24 14.82 11.51
N LEU A 277 -14.98 14.53 11.87
CA LEU A 277 -14.61 13.28 12.52
C LEU A 277 -15.30 13.13 13.89
N CYS A 278 -15.38 14.20 14.68
CA CYS A 278 -16.12 14.19 15.94
C CYS A 278 -17.60 13.83 15.74
N ILE A 279 -18.26 14.40 14.73
CA ILE A 279 -19.66 14.08 14.43
C ILE A 279 -19.81 12.60 14.06
N MET A 280 -18.92 12.08 13.20
CA MET A 280 -18.95 10.67 12.82
C MET A 280 -18.75 9.74 14.02
N ILE A 281 -17.81 10.09 14.92
CA ILE A 281 -17.59 9.39 16.19
C ILE A 281 -18.86 9.37 17.03
N ALA A 282 -19.46 10.53 17.27
CA ALA A 282 -20.66 10.66 18.09
C ALA A 282 -21.82 9.83 17.54
N ARG A 283 -22.08 9.93 16.24
CA ARG A 283 -23.09 9.12 15.57
C ARG A 283 -22.82 7.62 15.72
N ASN A 284 -21.60 7.18 15.45
CA ASN A 284 -21.25 5.75 15.53
C ASN A 284 -21.42 5.22 16.96
N LEU A 285 -20.97 5.97 17.97
CA LEU A 285 -21.12 5.59 19.38
C LEU A 285 -22.58 5.56 19.85
N ILE A 286 -23.42 6.51 19.40
CA ILE A 286 -24.87 6.51 19.68
C ILE A 286 -25.56 5.31 19.01
N ASN A 287 -25.14 4.92 17.81
CA ASN A 287 -25.69 3.73 17.18
C ASN A 287 -25.26 2.45 17.91
N LEU A 288 -24.01 2.39 18.38
CA LEU A 288 -23.53 1.28 19.20
C LEU A 288 -24.29 1.15 20.52
N SER A 289 -24.68 2.26 21.16
CA SER A 289 -25.40 2.20 22.44
C SER A 289 -26.81 1.62 22.34
N LYS A 290 -27.41 1.59 21.15
CA LYS A 290 -28.72 0.97 20.89
C LYS A 290 -28.65 -0.56 20.82
N LEU A 291 -27.45 -1.14 20.72
CA LEU A 291 -27.27 -2.59 20.56
C LEU A 291 -27.26 -3.31 21.90
N ASN A 292 -27.62 -4.60 21.88
CA ASN A 292 -27.43 -5.50 23.03
C ASN A 292 -25.93 -5.67 23.36
N LYS A 293 -25.60 -6.06 24.59
CA LYS A 293 -24.22 -6.11 25.10
C LYS A 293 -23.26 -6.92 24.21
N ASN A 294 -23.65 -8.12 23.76
CA ASN A 294 -22.74 -9.00 23.02
C ASN A 294 -22.45 -8.45 21.61
N GLU A 295 -23.49 -7.99 20.92
CA GLU A 295 -23.35 -7.37 19.60
C GLU A 295 -22.59 -6.05 19.68
N ARG A 296 -22.86 -5.27 20.73
CA ARG A 296 -22.19 -4.01 21.01
C ARG A 296 -20.69 -4.20 21.20
N ILE A 297 -20.24 -5.12 22.07
CA ILE A 297 -18.81 -5.42 22.27
C ILE A 297 -18.12 -5.73 20.93
N LYS A 298 -18.73 -6.62 20.13
CA LYS A 298 -18.19 -6.98 18.82
C LYS A 298 -18.09 -5.75 17.90
N LYS A 299 -19.15 -4.97 17.74
CA LYS A 299 -19.12 -3.76 16.89
C LYS A 299 -18.23 -2.66 17.46
N CYS A 300 -17.99 -2.64 18.77
CA CYS A 300 -17.04 -1.72 19.40
C CYS A 300 -15.59 -2.04 19.04
N HIS A 301 -15.21 -3.32 18.91
CA HIS A 301 -13.90 -3.68 18.36
C HIS A 301 -13.70 -3.17 16.93
N TYR A 302 -14.72 -3.28 16.07
CA TYR A 302 -14.70 -2.65 14.74
C TYR A 302 -14.56 -1.12 14.84
N PHE A 303 -15.31 -0.48 15.73
CA PHE A 303 -15.27 0.97 15.90
C PHE A 303 -13.89 1.46 16.32
N ILE A 304 -13.22 0.75 17.22
CA ILE A 304 -11.86 1.07 17.66
C ILE A 304 -10.93 1.10 16.44
N HIS A 305 -10.89 0.03 15.64
CA HIS A 305 -10.05 -0.02 14.43
C HIS A 305 -10.41 1.05 13.40
N TRP A 306 -11.71 1.36 13.25
CA TRP A 306 -12.18 2.45 12.38
C TRP A 306 -11.67 3.82 12.86
N LEU A 307 -11.76 4.09 14.16
CA LEU A 307 -11.30 5.33 14.78
C LEU A 307 -9.79 5.50 14.59
N TYR A 308 -9.01 4.46 14.89
CA TYR A 308 -7.56 4.47 14.70
C TYR A 308 -7.15 4.69 13.23
N ASP A 309 -7.86 4.08 12.27
CA ASP A 309 -7.62 4.30 10.84
C ASP A 309 -7.94 5.74 10.41
N LYS A 310 -9.05 6.32 10.89
CA LYS A 310 -9.42 7.72 10.61
C LYS A 310 -8.43 8.71 11.20
N VAL A 311 -8.12 8.58 12.49
CA VAL A 311 -7.15 9.45 13.18
C VAL A 311 -5.77 9.30 12.56
N GLY A 312 -5.33 8.07 12.30
CA GLY A 312 -4.05 7.81 11.65
C GLY A 312 -3.97 8.40 10.23
N LYS A 313 -5.04 8.38 9.44
CA LYS A 313 -5.06 9.00 8.11
C LYS A 313 -4.89 10.53 8.16
N ILE A 314 -5.42 11.17 9.19
CA ILE A 314 -5.32 12.62 9.38
C ILE A 314 -3.94 13.00 9.93
N TYR A 315 -3.44 12.28 10.95
CA TYR A 315 -2.25 12.70 11.72
C TYR A 315 -1.03 11.77 11.65
N GLY A 316 -1.12 10.65 10.94
CA GLY A 316 -0.10 9.59 10.99
C GLY A 316 1.28 9.98 10.46
N ASN A 317 1.37 11.07 9.70
CA ASN A 317 2.65 11.66 9.26
C ASN A 317 3.04 12.93 10.04
N SER A 318 2.13 13.48 10.87
CA SER A 318 2.23 14.83 11.43
C SER A 318 2.47 14.87 12.95
N MET A 319 2.62 13.71 13.61
CA MET A 319 2.94 13.59 15.04
C MET A 319 4.23 14.27 15.53
N ASN A 320 4.93 15.00 14.66
CA ASN A 320 6.06 15.84 15.02
C ASN A 320 5.65 17.19 15.62
N THR A 321 4.38 17.61 15.53
CA THR A 321 3.91 18.87 16.16
C THR A 321 3.20 18.61 17.49
N ILE A 322 3.40 19.50 18.47
CA ILE A 322 2.70 19.46 19.76
C ILE A 322 1.19 19.62 19.56
N GLN A 323 0.78 20.43 18.58
CA GLN A 323 -0.63 20.71 18.29
C GLN A 323 -1.39 19.46 17.80
N ASP A 324 -0.78 18.63 16.97
CA ASP A 324 -1.41 17.41 16.47
C ASP A 324 -1.60 16.39 17.59
N LYS A 325 -0.63 16.27 18.50
CA LYS A 325 -0.76 15.41 19.69
C LYS A 325 -1.90 15.88 20.59
N ILE A 326 -2.01 17.21 20.81
CA ILE A 326 -3.12 17.79 21.59
C ILE A 326 -4.46 17.47 20.93
N THR A 327 -4.55 17.64 19.62
CA THR A 327 -5.80 17.46 18.86
C THR A 327 -6.25 16.00 18.82
N VAL A 328 -5.32 15.08 18.59
CA VAL A 328 -5.54 13.64 18.72
C VAL A 328 -6.09 13.28 20.10
N ASN A 329 -5.46 13.80 21.16
CA ASN A 329 -5.91 13.52 22.52
C ASN A 329 -7.31 14.06 22.77
N LYS A 330 -7.65 15.24 22.23
CA LYS A 330 -9.04 15.76 22.26
C LYS A 330 -10.02 14.79 21.59
N ILE A 331 -9.68 14.22 20.43
CA ILE A 331 -10.55 13.26 19.70
C ILE A 331 -10.83 12.00 20.53
N PHE A 332 -9.78 11.41 21.11
CA PHE A 332 -9.94 10.24 21.98
C PHE A 332 -10.70 10.57 23.27
N ASN A 333 -10.42 11.72 23.88
CA ASN A 333 -11.13 12.18 25.07
C ASN A 333 -12.63 12.37 24.80
N VAL A 334 -12.99 12.99 23.68
CA VAL A 334 -14.40 13.16 23.30
C VAL A 334 -15.07 11.81 23.07
N SER A 335 -14.38 10.86 22.43
CA SER A 335 -14.87 9.49 22.30
C SER A 335 -15.18 8.88 23.67
N TYR A 336 -14.26 9.02 24.64
CA TYR A 336 -14.43 8.51 26.00
C TYR A 336 -15.55 9.20 26.78
N MET A 337 -15.70 10.52 26.64
CA MET A 337 -16.80 11.29 27.24
C MET A 337 -18.16 10.83 26.73
N ILE A 338 -18.28 10.56 25.43
CA ILE A 338 -19.51 10.06 24.82
C ILE A 338 -19.82 8.66 25.35
N LEU A 339 -18.83 7.76 25.40
CA LEU A 339 -18.99 6.40 25.93
C LEU A 339 -19.50 6.43 27.39
N GLN A 340 -18.92 7.28 28.24
CA GLN A 340 -19.36 7.51 29.62
C GLN A 340 -20.81 7.99 29.69
N LYS A 341 -21.15 9.03 28.92
CA LYS A 341 -22.50 9.61 28.92
C LYS A 341 -23.57 8.62 28.45
N LEU A 342 -23.21 7.73 27.53
CA LEU A 342 -24.08 6.67 27.01
C LEU A 342 -24.13 5.43 27.92
N GLY A 343 -23.26 5.33 28.94
CA GLY A 343 -23.21 4.20 29.86
C GLY A 343 -22.73 2.88 29.23
N ILE A 344 -21.96 2.94 28.13
CA ILE A 344 -21.48 1.76 27.39
C ILE A 344 -20.01 1.46 27.70
N ASN A 345 -19.72 1.20 28.98
CA ASN A 345 -18.37 0.95 29.49
C ASN A 345 -17.70 -0.28 28.87
N ASP A 346 -18.48 -1.22 28.34
CA ASP A 346 -18.01 -2.40 27.62
C ASP A 346 -17.35 -2.07 26.25
N CYS A 347 -17.44 -0.82 25.81
CA CYS A 347 -16.79 -0.30 24.61
C CYS A 347 -15.57 0.58 24.92
N TYR A 348 -15.13 0.63 26.17
CA TYR A 348 -13.89 1.32 26.52
C TYR A 348 -12.71 0.62 25.85
N PHE A 349 -11.73 1.44 25.48
CA PHE A 349 -10.55 0.98 24.79
C PHE A 349 -9.34 1.77 25.26
N ASP A 350 -8.19 1.11 25.23
CA ASP A 350 -6.93 1.74 25.57
C ASP A 350 -6.42 2.57 24.40
N VAL A 351 -5.83 3.72 24.73
CA VAL A 351 -5.08 4.51 23.74
C VAL A 351 -3.72 3.84 23.57
N ILE A 352 -3.57 3.06 22.49
CA ILE A 352 -2.39 2.23 22.26
C ILE A 352 -1.33 3.06 21.52
N SER A 353 -1.32 3.01 20.19
CA SER A 353 -0.35 3.67 19.33
C SER A 353 -1.06 4.15 18.08
N LEU A 354 -0.70 5.34 17.60
CA LEU A 354 -1.19 5.88 16.33
C LEU A 354 -0.30 5.51 15.15
N ASP A 355 0.68 4.63 15.35
CA ASP A 355 1.48 4.08 14.26
C ASP A 355 0.56 3.43 13.21
N LEU A 356 0.53 4.03 12.02
CA LEU A 356 -0.34 3.62 10.92
C LEU A 356 -0.09 2.18 10.47
N VAL A 357 1.15 1.70 10.58
CA VAL A 357 1.52 0.35 10.17
C VAL A 357 0.97 -0.64 11.18
N GLN A 358 1.24 -0.44 12.47
CA GLN A 358 0.73 -1.29 13.55
C GLN A 358 -0.79 -1.30 13.60
N ASN A 359 -1.45 -0.16 13.38
CA ASN A 359 -2.92 -0.10 13.38
C ASN A 359 -3.53 -0.90 12.23
N LYS A 360 -2.89 -0.90 11.06
CA LYS A 360 -3.30 -1.78 9.96
C LYS A 360 -3.10 -3.24 10.34
N GLU A 361 -1.94 -3.62 10.85
CA GLU A 361 -1.67 -5.00 11.27
C GLU A 361 -2.68 -5.50 12.32
N ARG A 362 -3.01 -4.67 13.32
CA ARG A 362 -4.05 -4.97 14.32
C ARG A 362 -5.42 -5.16 13.68
N LYS A 363 -5.83 -4.24 12.79
CA LYS A 363 -7.10 -4.35 12.06
C LYS A 363 -7.17 -5.64 11.24
N TYR A 364 -6.08 -6.00 10.55
CA TYR A 364 -5.96 -7.24 9.80
C TYR A 364 -6.19 -8.48 10.67
N LEU A 365 -5.56 -8.53 11.84
CA LEU A 365 -5.70 -9.61 12.81
C LEU A 365 -7.13 -9.69 13.31
N HIS A 366 -7.72 -8.55 13.69
CA HIS A 366 -9.12 -8.47 14.08
C HIS A 366 -10.05 -9.04 13.01
N ASP A 367 -9.93 -8.58 11.77
CA ASP A 367 -10.79 -9.01 10.66
C ASP A 367 -10.61 -10.49 10.35
N TYR A 368 -9.38 -11.01 10.47
CA TYR A 368 -9.11 -12.44 10.37
C TYR A 368 -9.87 -13.24 11.43
N PHE A 369 -9.76 -12.86 12.70
CA PHE A 369 -10.41 -13.60 13.80
C PHE A 369 -11.94 -13.52 13.73
N GLU A 370 -12.49 -12.41 13.27
CA GLU A 370 -13.95 -12.26 13.11
C GLU A 370 -14.50 -13.02 11.91
N ASN A 371 -13.68 -13.21 10.85
CA ASN A 371 -14.07 -13.95 9.66
C ASN A 371 -13.60 -15.42 9.67
N TYR A 372 -12.88 -15.87 10.70
CA TYR A 372 -12.25 -17.19 10.73
C TYR A 372 -13.22 -18.32 10.37
N LYS A 373 -14.38 -18.39 11.03
CA LYS A 373 -15.39 -19.43 10.78
C LYS A 373 -15.93 -19.41 9.35
N ASN A 374 -16.09 -18.21 8.77
CA ASN A 374 -16.52 -18.06 7.38
C ASN A 374 -15.43 -18.61 6.44
N ILE A 375 -14.17 -18.22 6.65
CA ILE A 375 -13.04 -18.72 5.86
C ILE A 375 -12.93 -20.25 5.99
N GLU A 376 -13.07 -20.75 7.20
CA GLU A 376 -13.03 -22.18 7.53
C GLU A 376 -14.11 -23.00 6.81
N SER A 377 -15.26 -22.39 6.49
CA SER A 377 -16.39 -23.05 5.81
C SER A 377 -16.24 -23.12 4.29
N LYS A 378 -15.23 -22.46 3.71
CA LYS A 378 -15.02 -22.42 2.26
C LYS A 378 -14.34 -23.68 1.74
N THR A 379 -14.64 -24.03 0.49
CA THR A 379 -13.99 -25.10 -0.29
C THR A 379 -13.14 -24.48 -1.40
N CYS A 380 -12.03 -25.14 -1.72
CA CYS A 380 -11.13 -24.72 -2.80
C CYS A 380 -11.48 -25.44 -4.11
N ASP A 381 -12.62 -25.07 -4.71
CA ASP A 381 -13.12 -25.75 -5.92
C ASP A 381 -12.66 -25.07 -7.24
N ASN A 382 -12.09 -23.85 -7.17
CA ASN A 382 -11.55 -23.09 -8.32
C ASN A 382 -10.14 -22.54 -8.03
N ASN A 383 -9.16 -22.94 -8.85
CA ASN A 383 -7.72 -22.68 -8.63
C ASN A 383 -7.36 -21.21 -8.39
N ASN A 384 -7.94 -20.27 -9.15
CA ASN A 384 -7.54 -18.85 -9.08
C ASN A 384 -7.98 -18.15 -7.78
N ASN A 385 -9.14 -18.52 -7.22
CA ASN A 385 -9.62 -17.96 -5.96
C ASN A 385 -8.90 -18.59 -4.76
N CYS A 386 -8.62 -19.90 -4.82
CA CYS A 386 -7.93 -20.59 -3.73
C CYS A 386 -6.50 -20.08 -3.54
N GLN A 387 -5.77 -19.79 -4.64
CA GLN A 387 -4.43 -19.20 -4.56
C GLN A 387 -4.44 -17.89 -3.76
N GLN A 388 -5.38 -16.98 -4.05
CA GLN A 388 -5.49 -15.72 -3.32
C GLN A 388 -5.82 -15.93 -1.84
N TYR A 389 -6.68 -16.89 -1.49
CA TYR A 389 -6.97 -17.21 -0.09
C TYR A 389 -5.73 -17.74 0.63
N CYS A 390 -4.97 -18.63 -0.01
CA CYS A 390 -3.77 -19.21 0.54
C CYS A 390 -2.66 -18.18 0.73
N GLU A 391 -2.45 -17.28 -0.24
CA GLU A 391 -1.53 -16.15 -0.09
C GLU A 391 -1.93 -15.22 1.07
N ARG A 392 -3.24 -15.03 1.31
CA ARG A 392 -3.73 -14.27 2.48
C ARG A 392 -3.45 -15.00 3.80
N ILE A 393 -3.63 -16.31 3.83
CA ILE A 393 -3.37 -17.15 5.02
C ILE A 393 -1.87 -17.12 5.37
N MET A 394 -0.98 -17.14 4.38
CA MET A 394 0.46 -16.98 4.64
C MET A 394 0.77 -15.62 5.27
N LYS A 395 0.22 -14.53 4.71
CA LYS A 395 0.44 -13.17 5.25
C LYS A 395 -0.07 -13.03 6.68
N ILE A 396 -1.24 -13.57 7.00
CA ILE A 396 -1.77 -13.49 8.36
C ILE A 396 -0.98 -14.38 9.33
N ASN A 397 -0.34 -15.45 8.87
CA ASN A 397 0.54 -16.27 9.70
C ASN A 397 1.76 -15.49 10.20
N GLU A 398 2.38 -14.69 9.34
CA GLU A 398 3.49 -13.81 9.72
C GLU A 398 3.06 -12.80 10.79
N LEU A 399 1.88 -12.20 10.63
CA LEU A 399 1.31 -11.31 11.64
C LEU A 399 0.96 -12.06 12.93
N TYR A 400 0.37 -13.25 12.83
CA TYR A 400 0.03 -14.07 13.98
C TYR A 400 1.28 -14.41 14.80
N LYS A 401 2.37 -14.83 14.15
CA LYS A 401 3.68 -15.08 14.77
C LYS A 401 4.24 -13.83 15.46
N LYS A 402 4.16 -12.67 14.82
CA LYS A 402 4.65 -11.39 15.37
C LYS A 402 3.90 -10.96 16.64
N TYR A 403 2.60 -11.25 16.72
CA TYR A 403 1.73 -10.74 17.77
C TYR A 403 1.41 -11.75 18.87
N ILE A 404 1.48 -13.06 18.61
CA ILE A 404 1.17 -14.08 19.63
C ILE A 404 2.07 -13.96 20.86
N GLU A 405 3.38 -13.75 20.69
CA GLU A 405 4.33 -13.60 21.79
C GLU A 405 4.12 -12.29 22.57
N LYS A 406 3.55 -11.26 21.93
CA LYS A 406 3.31 -9.96 22.54
C LYS A 406 1.97 -9.88 23.25
N CYS A 407 1.02 -10.71 22.84
CA CYS A 407 -0.38 -10.62 23.25
C CYS A 407 -0.80 -11.75 24.19
N CYS A 408 -0.06 -12.85 24.21
CA CYS A 408 -0.47 -14.08 24.88
C CYS A 408 0.62 -14.63 25.78
N THR A 409 0.30 -14.86 27.05
CA THR A 409 1.16 -15.58 27.98
C THR A 409 0.52 -16.91 28.35
N TYR A 410 1.13 -18.04 27.98
CA TYR A 410 0.56 -19.37 28.20
C TYR A 410 1.14 -20.04 29.45
N TYR A 411 0.28 -20.28 30.44
CA TYR A 411 0.61 -21.12 31.61
C TYR A 411 0.38 -22.61 31.29
N SER A 412 -0.65 -22.89 30.49
CA SER A 412 -0.91 -24.18 29.84
C SER A 412 -1.53 -23.97 28.47
N LYS A 413 -1.94 -25.05 27.77
CA LYS A 413 -2.64 -24.92 26.48
C LYS A 413 -4.02 -24.25 26.62
N ASP A 414 -4.68 -24.49 27.74
CA ASP A 414 -6.05 -24.02 28.00
C ASP A 414 -6.09 -22.84 28.99
N ASP A 415 -4.95 -22.50 29.60
CA ASP A 415 -4.80 -21.43 30.58
C ASP A 415 -3.77 -20.40 30.10
N TYR A 416 -4.25 -19.22 29.73
CA TYR A 416 -3.45 -18.13 29.15
C TYR A 416 -4.03 -16.76 29.47
N SER A 417 -3.16 -15.75 29.54
CA SER A 417 -3.56 -14.34 29.52
C SER A 417 -3.72 -13.85 28.08
N ASP A 418 -4.68 -12.96 27.86
CA ASP A 418 -4.89 -12.24 26.60
C ASP A 418 -4.85 -10.74 26.87
N ASP A 419 -3.76 -10.11 26.45
CA ASP A 419 -3.47 -8.69 26.68
C ASP A 419 -3.92 -7.81 25.49
N CYS A 420 -4.36 -8.41 24.37
CA CYS A 420 -4.68 -7.73 23.11
C CYS A 420 -6.14 -7.95 22.67
N LYS A 421 -7.06 -7.96 23.64
CA LYS A 421 -8.46 -8.39 23.51
C LYS A 421 -9.25 -7.77 22.34
N TYR A 422 -8.87 -6.58 21.87
CA TYR A 422 -9.57 -5.87 20.78
C TYR A 422 -9.19 -6.33 19.37
N TYR A 423 -8.11 -7.11 19.21
CA TYR A 423 -7.63 -7.50 17.88
C TYR A 423 -6.92 -8.85 17.79
N PHE A 424 -6.55 -9.45 18.91
CA PHE A 424 -5.91 -10.76 18.93
C PHE A 424 -6.75 -11.77 19.70
N LYS A 425 -6.66 -13.06 19.33
CA LYS A 425 -7.23 -14.17 20.09
C LYS A 425 -6.15 -15.22 20.33
N CYS A 426 -5.85 -15.49 21.60
CA CYS A 426 -4.82 -16.45 22.00
C CYS A 426 -5.25 -17.93 21.85
N ASN A 427 -6.54 -18.21 21.69
CA ASN A 427 -6.97 -19.60 21.47
C ASN A 427 -6.33 -20.19 20.20
N GLN A 428 -5.55 -21.26 20.35
CA GLN A 428 -4.82 -21.93 19.27
C GLN A 428 -5.71 -22.51 18.16
N ASN A 429 -7.01 -22.65 18.39
CA ASN A 429 -7.95 -23.03 17.32
C ASN A 429 -7.95 -21.99 16.19
N TYR A 430 -7.63 -20.72 16.48
CA TYR A 430 -7.51 -19.67 15.47
C TYR A 430 -6.14 -19.59 14.82
N ASN A 431 -5.23 -20.55 15.04
CA ASN A 431 -3.93 -20.59 14.37
C ASN A 431 -4.14 -20.63 12.84
N PRO A 432 -3.54 -19.71 12.06
CA PRO A 432 -3.65 -19.68 10.60
C PRO A 432 -3.24 -20.99 9.91
N TYR A 433 -2.36 -21.77 10.54
CA TYR A 433 -1.95 -23.08 10.06
C TYR A 433 -3.11 -24.08 9.92
N ASN A 434 -4.13 -23.97 10.80
CA ASN A 434 -5.31 -24.82 10.72
C ASN A 434 -6.07 -24.59 9.40
N LEU A 435 -6.22 -23.33 8.96
CA LEU A 435 -6.84 -23.00 7.69
C LEU A 435 -5.97 -23.38 6.50
N TYR A 436 -4.66 -23.15 6.60
CA TYR A 436 -3.68 -23.55 5.58
C TYR A 436 -3.77 -25.06 5.27
N LYS A 437 -3.84 -25.90 6.31
CA LYS A 437 -4.00 -27.34 6.19
C LYS A 437 -5.38 -27.71 5.63
N LYS A 438 -6.45 -27.12 6.18
CA LYS A 438 -7.83 -27.43 5.79
C LYS A 438 -8.11 -27.12 4.32
N LEU A 439 -7.60 -25.99 3.83
CA LEU A 439 -7.77 -25.54 2.45
C LEU A 439 -6.73 -26.11 1.49
N LYS A 440 -5.84 -27.00 1.96
CA LYS A 440 -4.78 -27.64 1.18
C LYS A 440 -3.91 -26.66 0.40
N CYS A 441 -3.54 -25.55 1.04
CA CYS A 441 -2.80 -24.47 0.38
C CYS A 441 -1.43 -24.90 -0.17
N TYR A 442 -0.85 -25.98 0.35
CA TYR A 442 0.39 -26.58 -0.15
C TYR A 442 0.25 -27.22 -1.55
N GLU A 443 -0.97 -27.46 -2.04
CA GLU A 443 -1.24 -27.99 -3.40
C GLU A 443 -1.43 -26.86 -4.43
N VAL A 444 -1.73 -25.65 -3.97
CA VAL A 444 -2.14 -24.51 -4.81
C VAL A 444 -1.03 -23.47 -4.98
N ILE A 445 -0.18 -23.31 -3.96
CA ILE A 445 0.94 -22.37 -4.01
C ILE A 445 2.11 -23.03 -4.76
N PRO A 446 2.78 -22.34 -5.70
CA PRO A 446 3.96 -22.86 -6.41
C PRO A 446 5.04 -23.38 -5.44
N SER A 447 5.69 -24.49 -5.81
CA SER A 447 6.68 -25.22 -4.99
C SER A 447 7.88 -24.39 -4.52
N ASP A 448 8.11 -23.25 -5.14
CA ASP A 448 9.25 -22.37 -4.87
C ASP A 448 9.05 -21.51 -3.61
N ASN A 449 7.84 -21.50 -3.04
CA ASN A 449 7.55 -20.83 -1.77
C ASN A 449 7.79 -21.78 -0.59
N GLU A 450 8.46 -21.29 0.45
CA GLU A 450 8.68 -22.01 1.70
C GLU A 450 7.33 -22.46 2.29
N LYS A 451 7.22 -23.76 2.61
CA LYS A 451 6.01 -24.33 3.19
C LYS A 451 5.74 -23.65 4.52
N MET A 452 4.50 -23.17 4.70
CA MET A 452 4.09 -22.53 5.95
C MET A 452 4.21 -23.52 7.13
N GLU A 453 4.82 -23.08 8.21
CA GLU A 453 4.94 -23.85 9.46
C GLU A 453 3.88 -23.44 10.49
N GLU A 454 3.54 -24.37 11.37
CA GLU A 454 2.65 -24.12 12.50
C GLU A 454 3.35 -23.22 13.52
N VAL A 455 2.71 -22.11 13.89
CA VAL A 455 3.20 -21.23 14.95
C VAL A 455 3.02 -21.94 16.29
N LYS A 456 4.14 -22.35 16.91
CA LYS A 456 4.16 -23.01 18.22
C LYS A 456 4.10 -21.98 19.35
N ILE A 457 3.36 -22.32 20.41
CA ILE A 457 3.35 -21.55 21.65
C ILE A 457 4.51 -21.98 22.55
N THR A 458 5.03 -21.00 23.30
CA THR A 458 6.00 -21.25 24.38
C THR A 458 5.27 -21.15 25.70
N LEU A 459 5.30 -22.22 26.50
CA LEU A 459 4.73 -22.19 27.85
C LEU A 459 5.70 -21.48 28.79
N VAL A 460 5.17 -20.74 29.76
CA VAL A 460 5.98 -20.05 30.79
C VAL A 460 6.95 -21.02 31.48
N LYS A 461 6.50 -22.25 31.77
CA LYS A 461 7.37 -23.28 32.37
C LYS A 461 8.55 -23.66 31.49
N ASP A 462 8.36 -23.72 30.17
CA ASP A 462 9.38 -24.14 29.22
C ASP A 462 10.39 -23.00 29.04
N TYR A 463 9.90 -21.77 28.98
CA TYR A 463 10.74 -20.56 28.97
C TYR A 463 11.59 -20.44 30.24
N VAL A 464 10.98 -20.63 31.42
CA VAL A 464 11.72 -20.63 32.71
C VAL A 464 12.75 -21.76 32.74
N GLN A 465 12.40 -22.96 32.26
CA GLN A 465 13.34 -24.08 32.21
C GLN A 465 14.51 -23.82 31.26
N GLN A 466 14.25 -23.17 30.13
CA GLN A 466 15.27 -22.74 29.19
C GLN A 466 16.23 -21.73 29.83
N LEU A 467 15.71 -20.69 30.49
CA LEU A 467 16.51 -19.72 31.23
C LEU A 467 17.38 -20.37 32.32
N ILE A 468 16.82 -21.33 33.07
CA ILE A 468 17.56 -22.09 34.08
C ILE A 468 18.69 -22.90 33.43
N ASN A 469 18.44 -23.53 32.30
CA ASN A 469 19.44 -24.33 31.58
C ASN A 469 20.54 -23.46 30.99
N ASP A 470 20.20 -22.31 30.41
CA ASP A 470 21.15 -21.33 29.88
C ASP A 470 22.06 -20.81 31.01
N TYR A 471 21.47 -20.50 32.17
CA TYR A 471 22.23 -20.13 33.36
C TYR A 471 23.17 -21.25 33.83
N ARG A 472 22.68 -22.50 33.92
CA ARG A 472 23.51 -23.66 34.30
C ARG A 472 24.66 -23.88 33.32
N ASN A 473 24.42 -23.74 32.02
CA ASN A 473 25.43 -23.90 30.98
C ASN A 473 26.48 -22.80 31.08
N LYS A 474 26.06 -21.54 31.26
CA LYS A 474 26.97 -20.40 31.50
C LYS A 474 27.82 -20.62 32.75
N LEU A 475 27.22 -21.12 33.83
CA LEU A 475 27.93 -21.47 35.07
C LEU A 475 28.97 -22.59 34.86
N LYS A 476 28.62 -23.66 34.14
CA LYS A 476 29.55 -24.77 33.81
C LYS A 476 30.75 -24.29 32.99
N LEU A 477 30.53 -23.41 32.01
CA LEU A 477 31.60 -22.84 31.19
C LEU A 477 32.58 -21.99 32.02
N MET A 478 32.09 -21.28 33.03
CA MET A 478 32.93 -20.52 33.96
C MET A 478 33.72 -21.43 34.90
N ILE A 479 33.10 -22.46 35.48
CA ILE A 479 33.79 -23.42 36.38
C ILE A 479 34.91 -24.15 35.65
N ASN A 480 34.72 -24.48 34.36
CA ASN A 480 35.72 -25.19 33.56
C ASN A 480 36.83 -24.29 32.99
N GLY A 481 36.90 -23.01 33.38
CA GLY A 481 37.99 -22.09 33.03
C GLY A 481 38.02 -21.61 31.57
N ASN A 482 36.97 -21.88 30.78
CA ASN A 482 36.96 -21.65 29.33
C ASN A 482 36.51 -20.23 28.90
N THR A 483 36.11 -19.36 29.83
CA THR A 483 35.70 -17.97 29.52
C THR A 483 35.93 -17.00 30.69
N SER A 484 36.57 -15.86 30.42
CA SER A 484 36.63 -14.68 31.31
C SER A 484 35.49 -13.70 30.99
N GLY A 485 34.29 -13.99 31.47
CA GLY A 485 33.12 -13.11 31.32
C GLY A 485 32.44 -12.90 32.67
N SER A 486 31.87 -11.71 32.91
CA SER A 486 31.13 -11.45 34.15
C SER A 486 29.88 -12.34 34.22
N LEU A 487 29.51 -12.79 35.43
CA LEU A 487 28.27 -13.53 35.71
C LEU A 487 27.02 -12.65 35.50
N CYS A 488 27.20 -11.42 35.04
CA CYS A 488 26.27 -10.33 35.21
C CYS A 488 25.74 -9.81 33.87
N GLU A 489 24.64 -10.37 33.39
CA GLU A 489 23.88 -9.81 32.25
C GLU A 489 22.38 -9.94 32.49
N GLY A 490 21.64 -8.85 32.23
CA GLY A 490 20.18 -8.80 32.34
C GLY A 490 19.65 -8.53 33.75
N PHE A 491 18.44 -9.03 34.04
CA PHE A 491 17.63 -8.72 35.24
C PHE A 491 18.34 -9.02 36.57
N ILE A 492 19.31 -9.94 36.56
CA ILE A 492 20.09 -10.37 37.74
C ILE A 492 21.17 -9.33 38.12
N CYS A 493 21.48 -8.37 37.24
CA CYS A 493 22.50 -7.34 37.49
C CYS A 493 21.98 -5.92 37.35
N ASP A 494 20.67 -5.81 37.21
CA ASP A 494 20.01 -4.55 37.43
C ASP A 494 20.14 -4.21 38.93
N THR A 495 20.84 -3.12 39.20
CA THR A 495 21.10 -2.57 40.53
C THR A 495 19.80 -2.29 41.30
N PHE A 496 18.65 -2.25 40.63
CA PHE A 496 17.33 -2.10 41.23
C PHE A 496 16.68 -3.43 41.61
N TYR A 497 16.66 -4.43 40.73
CA TYR A 497 15.87 -5.66 40.95
C TYR A 497 16.48 -6.63 41.96
N MET A 498 17.82 -6.71 42.06
CA MET A 498 18.47 -7.60 43.04
C MET A 498 18.21 -7.21 44.51
N PRO A 499 18.39 -5.94 44.92
CA PRO A 499 18.02 -5.52 46.27
C PRO A 499 16.53 -5.75 46.56
N VAL A 500 15.66 -5.49 45.57
CA VAL A 500 14.21 -5.65 45.70
C VAL A 500 13.82 -7.12 45.91
N LEU A 501 14.40 -8.06 45.15
CA LEU A 501 14.16 -9.49 45.32
C LEU A 501 14.62 -10.01 46.69
N LEU A 502 15.78 -9.55 47.18
CA LEU A 502 16.25 -9.87 48.52
C LEU A 502 15.31 -9.32 49.60
N LEU A 503 14.82 -8.09 49.43
CA LEU A 503 13.90 -7.45 50.37
C LEU A 503 12.55 -8.18 50.43
N PHE A 504 11.97 -8.52 49.28
CA PHE A 504 10.72 -9.28 49.22
C PHE A 504 10.88 -10.73 49.70
N GLY A 505 12.03 -11.36 49.46
CA GLY A 505 12.36 -12.67 50.01
C GLY A 505 12.40 -12.65 51.54
N LEU A 506 13.06 -11.65 52.13
CA LEU A 506 13.10 -11.47 53.59
C LEU A 506 11.71 -11.17 54.17
N LEU A 507 10.92 -10.32 53.52
CA LEU A 507 9.54 -10.05 53.92
C LEU A 507 8.67 -11.31 53.87
N GLY A 508 8.83 -12.15 52.84
CA GLY A 508 8.14 -13.43 52.73
C GLY A 508 8.51 -14.38 53.86
N ILE A 509 9.79 -14.50 54.19
CA ILE A 509 10.27 -15.32 55.31
C ILE A 509 9.72 -14.80 56.64
N LEU A 510 9.70 -13.48 56.85
CA LEU A 510 9.14 -12.86 58.06
C LEU A 510 7.64 -13.10 58.16
N LEU A 511 6.90 -13.03 57.05
CA LEU A 511 5.47 -13.33 57.00
C LEU A 511 5.18 -14.80 57.34
N ILE A 512 5.94 -15.73 56.75
CA ILE A 512 5.82 -17.16 57.08
C ILE A 512 6.16 -17.40 58.56
N SER A 513 7.23 -16.79 59.06
CA SER A 513 7.62 -16.91 60.47
C SER A 513 6.57 -16.34 61.41
N PHE A 514 5.95 -15.21 61.05
CA PHE A 514 4.84 -14.61 61.81
C PHE A 514 3.61 -15.52 61.84
N ILE A 515 3.25 -16.13 60.70
CA ILE A 515 2.14 -17.08 60.60
C ILE A 515 2.42 -18.32 61.46
N VAL A 516 3.61 -18.92 61.35
CA VAL A 516 4.01 -20.09 62.14
C VAL A 516 4.05 -19.77 63.64
N TYR A 517 4.59 -18.61 64.01
CA TYR A 517 4.61 -18.15 65.40
C TYR A 517 3.20 -17.96 65.97
N LYS A 518 2.28 -17.39 65.19
CA LYS A 518 0.89 -17.18 65.61
C LYS A 518 0.10 -18.49 65.72
N VAL A 519 0.39 -19.49 64.89
CA VAL A 519 -0.24 -20.82 64.96
C VAL A 519 0.24 -21.62 66.18
N ASN A 520 1.46 -21.38 66.66
CA ASN A 520 2.01 -22.04 67.87
C ASN A 520 1.62 -21.38 69.21
N ILE A 521 0.82 -20.30 69.20
CA ILE A 521 0.39 -19.56 70.42
C ILE A 521 -1.11 -19.77 70.74
N ASN A 522 -1.82 -20.55 69.92
CA ASN A 522 -3.10 -21.14 70.27
C ASN A 522 -2.90 -22.63 70.57
#